data_AF-A0A101X082-F1
#
_entry.id   AF-A0A101X082-F1
#
_cell.length_a   1.000
_cell.length_b   1.000
_cell.length_c   1.000
_cell.angle_alpha   90.00
_cell.angle_beta   90.00
_cell.angle_gamma   90.00
#
_symmetry.space_group_name_H-M   'P 1'
#
loop_
_entity.id
_entity.type
_entity.pdbx_description
1 polymer ?
#
loop_
_entity_poly.entity_id
_entity_poly.type
_entity_poly.pdbx_seq_one_letter_code
_entity_poly.pdbx_strand_id
1 'polypeptide(L)' 'MMDTVLNLGLNDETVKGLAKQTGNEWFAYDAYRRFLQMFGKIVLSTDEKLFSSTWKEMKKKYGVKDDGTKCI' A
#
# COMPACT_ATOMS: atom_id res chain seq x y z
N MET A 1 7.58 19.59 8.96
CA MET A 1 7.68 18.66 10.11
C MET A 1 8.29 17.37 9.58
N MET A 2 8.93 16.55 10.41
CA MET A 2 9.61 15.33 9.93
C MET A 2 8.57 14.31 9.43
N ASP A 3 8.73 13.84 8.20
CA ASP A 3 7.86 12.80 7.65
C ASP A 3 8.17 11.44 8.28
N THR A 4 7.15 10.59 8.48
CA THR A 4 7.29 9.27 9.08
C THR A 4 7.01 8.17 8.06
N VAL A 5 7.87 7.15 8.01
CA VAL A 5 7.68 5.96 7.17
C VAL A 5 7.34 4.77 8.07
N LEU A 6 6.14 4.21 7.91
CA LEU A 6 5.69 3.00 8.60
C LEU A 6 5.93 1.75 7.74
N ASN A 7 5.89 0.57 8.39
CA ASN A 7 5.96 -0.75 7.74
C ASN A 7 7.27 -1.01 6.96
N LEU A 8 8.37 -0.38 7.38
CA LEU A 8 9.69 -0.62 6.80
C LEU A 8 10.13 -2.08 7.05
N GLY A 9 10.58 -2.76 6.00
CA GLY A 9 10.90 -4.18 6.00
C GLY A 9 9.89 -5.06 5.25
N LEU A 10 8.77 -4.50 4.79
CA LEU A 10 7.86 -5.19 3.86
C LEU A 10 8.46 -5.29 2.45
N ASN A 11 8.39 -6.50 1.89
CA ASN A 11 8.74 -6.84 0.52
C ASN A 11 7.86 -8.01 0.03
N ASP A 12 8.07 -8.47 -1.20
CA ASP A 12 7.28 -9.54 -1.84
C ASP A 12 7.27 -10.87 -1.08
N GLU A 13 8.27 -11.12 -0.22
CA GLU A 13 8.37 -12.31 0.63
C GLU A 13 7.77 -12.06 2.02
N THR A 14 8.17 -10.98 2.68
CA THR A 14 7.76 -10.68 4.07
C THR A 14 6.28 -10.31 4.17
N VAL A 15 5.67 -9.76 3.11
CA VAL A 15 4.22 -9.52 3.06
C VAL A 15 3.42 -10.82 3.16
N LYS A 16 3.91 -11.91 2.57
CA LYS A 16 3.27 -13.24 2.66
C LYS A 16 3.37 -13.79 4.09
N GLY A 17 4.50 -13.52 4.76
CA GLY A 17 4.69 -13.83 6.18
C GLY A 17 3.68 -13.06 7.04
N LEU A 18 3.53 -11.76 6.80
CA LEU A 18 2.56 -10.91 7.50
C LEU A 18 1.12 -11.38 7.29
N ALA A 19 0.76 -11.74 6.05
CA ALA A 19 -0.56 -12.28 5.72
C ALA A 19 -0.86 -13.56 6.52
N LYS A 20 0.10 -14.49 6.58
CA LYS A 20 -0.02 -15.74 7.34
C LYS A 20 -0.14 -15.50 8.85
N GLN A 21 0.70 -14.63 9.41
CA GLN A 21 0.70 -14.34 10.85
C GLN A 21 -0.58 -13.64 11.31
N THR A 22 -1.13 -12.76 10.48
CA THR A 22 -2.34 -11.99 10.82
C THR A 22 -3.63 -12.70 10.42
N GLY A 23 -3.56 -13.75 9.59
CA GLY A 23 -4.74 -14.37 8.98
C GLY A 23 -5.53 -13.42 8.08
N ASN A 24 -4.91 -12.31 7.65
CA ASN A 24 -5.58 -11.22 6.93
C ASN A 24 -4.73 -10.76 5.75
N GLU A 25 -4.93 -11.42 4.61
CA GLU A 25 -4.20 -11.14 3.38
C GLU A 25 -4.42 -9.70 2.88
N TRP A 26 -5.67 -9.21 2.96
CA TRP A 26 -5.99 -7.84 2.56
C TRP A 26 -5.19 -6.81 3.35
N PHE A 27 -5.13 -6.97 4.68
CA PHE A 27 -4.35 -6.09 5.56
C PHE A 27 -2.88 -6.09 5.18
N ALA A 28 -2.29 -7.26 4.94
CA ALA A 28 -0.88 -7.37 4.60
C ALA A 28 -0.54 -6.62 3.30
N TYR A 29 -1.34 -6.79 2.24
CA TYR A 29 -1.12 -6.09 0.98
C TYR A 29 -1.49 -4.61 1.03
N ASP A 30 -2.46 -4.19 1.85
CA ASP A 30 -2.74 -2.77 2.08
C ASP A 30 -1.57 -2.09 2.81
N ALA A 31 -1.02 -2.73 3.85
CA ALA A 31 0.17 -2.27 4.56
C ALA A 31 1.38 -2.16 3.61
N TYR A 32 1.55 -3.14 2.71
CA TYR A 32 2.63 -3.14 1.74
C TYR A 32 2.47 -2.03 0.69
N ARG A 33 1.26 -1.84 0.14
CA ARG A 33 0.97 -0.74 -0.79
C ARG A 33 1.25 0.62 -0.17
N ARG A 34 0.83 0.85 1.09
CA ARG A 34 1.08 2.11 1.81
C ARG A 34 2.56 2.33 2.08
N PHE A 35 3.30 1.27 2.40
CA PHE A 35 4.75 1.33 2.54
C PHE A 35 5.41 1.82 1.25
N LEU A 36 5.07 1.22 0.10
CA LEU A 36 5.64 1.63 -1.19
C LEU A 36 5.35 3.11 -1.51
N GLN A 37 4.13 3.59 -1.24
CA GLN A 37 3.76 4.98 -1.46
C GLN A 37 4.56 5.94 -0.55
N MET A 38 4.65 5.65 0.75
CA MET A 38 5.39 6.49 1.70
C MET A 38 6.90 6.46 1.44
N PHE A 39 7.48 5.27 1.23
CA PHE A 39 8.91 5.11 0.99
C PHE A 39 9.31 5.79 -0.33
N GLY A 40 8.53 5.60 -1.39
CA GLY A 40 8.72 6.28 -2.67
C GLY A 40 8.71 7.79 -2.52
N LYS A 41 7.70 8.35 -1.85
CA LYS A 41 7.57 9.80 -1.65
C LYS A 41 8.65 10.38 -0.75
N ILE A 42 8.88 9.80 0.42
CA ILE A 42 9.70 10.39 1.48
C ILE A 42 11.18 10.08 1.28
N VAL A 43 11.52 8.83 0.96
CA VAL A 43 12.93 8.38 0.88
C VAL A 43 13.48 8.54 -0.53
N LEU A 44 12.69 8.21 -1.55
CA LEU A 44 13.13 8.27 -2.95
C LEU A 44 12.72 9.56 -3.67
N SER A 45 12.04 10.50 -2.98
CA SER A 45 11.53 11.75 -3.56
C SER A 45 10.73 11.56 -4.86
N THR A 46 10.03 10.43 -4.98
CA THR A 46 9.17 10.11 -6.13
C THR A 46 7.86 10.89 -6.07
N ASP A 47 7.33 11.27 -7.24
CA ASP A 47 6.06 11.99 -7.32
C ASP A 47 4.88 11.12 -6.82
N GLU A 48 4.20 11.61 -5.77
CA GLU A 48 3.01 11.00 -5.19
C GLU A 48 1.85 10.84 -6.18
N LYS A 49 1.82 11.64 -7.25
CA LYS A 49 0.83 11.53 -8.33
C LYS A 49 0.86 10.18 -9.02
N LEU A 50 2.03 9.54 -9.11
CA LEU A 50 2.16 8.22 -9.72
C LEU A 50 1.32 7.20 -8.93
N PHE A 51 1.51 7.14 -7.62
CA PHE A 51 0.78 6.22 -6.74
C PHE A 51 -0.72 6.53 -6.68
N SER A 52 -1.08 7.80 -6.53
CA SER A 52 -2.49 8.19 -6.37
C SER A 52 -3.31 8.04 -7.66
N SER A 53 -2.69 8.25 -8.83
CA SER A 53 -3.35 8.04 -10.13
C SER A 53 -3.60 6.56 -10.37
N THR A 54 -2.59 5.71 -10.20
CA THR A 54 -2.73 4.25 -10.35
C THR A 54 -3.79 3.70 -9.39
N TRP A 55 -3.84 4.19 -8.14
CA TRP A 55 -4.84 3.75 -7.17
C TRP A 55 -6.27 4.14 -7.57
N LYS A 56 -6.48 5.36 -8.06
CA LYS A 56 -7.78 5.81 -8.58
C LYS A 56 -8.25 4.98 -9.78
N GLU A 57 -7.33 4.66 -10.69
CA GLU A 57 -7.63 3.81 -11.84
C GLU A 57 -8.04 2.40 -11.43
N MET A 58 -7.32 1.80 -10.48
CA MET A 58 -7.68 0.49 -9.93
C MET A 58 -9.05 0.51 -9.26
N LYS A 59 -9.33 1.50 -8.40
CA LYS A 59 -10.66 1.65 -7.78
C LYS A 59 -11.78 1.77 -8.81
N LYS A 60 -11.57 2.56 -9.87
CA LYS A 60 -12.54 2.72 -10.96
C LYS A 60 -12.76 1.40 -11.70
N LYS A 61 -11.69 0.65 -11.97
CA LYS A 61 -11.73 -0.65 -12.65
C LYS A 61 -12.54 -1.69 -11.87
N TYR A 62 -12.42 -1.69 -10.55
CA TYR A 62 -13.12 -2.65 -9.67
C TYR A 62 -14.41 -2.11 -9.07
N GLY A 63 -14.85 -0.90 -9.43
CA GLY A 63 -16.09 -0.29 -8.93
C GLY A 63 -16.06 0.06 -7.43
N VAL A 64 -14.87 0.18 -6.83
CA VAL A 64 -14.68 0.39 -5.41
C VAL A 64 -14.68 1.88 -5.06
N LYS A 65 -15.54 2.29 -4.12
CA LYS A 65 -15.73 3.70 -3.75
C LYS A 65 -14.88 4.15 -2.57
N ASP A 66 -14.62 3.28 -1.61
CA ASP A 66 -13.85 3.61 -0.41
C ASP A 66 -12.55 2.79 -0.29
N ASP A 67 -11.63 3.22 0.58
CA ASP A 67 -10.33 2.57 0.78
C ASP A 67 -10.39 1.30 1.64
N GLY A 68 -11.44 1.10 2.43
CA GLY A 68 -11.68 -0.09 3.24
C GLY A 68 -12.47 -1.19 2.53
N THR A 69 -13.10 -0.87 1.40
CA THR A 69 -13.76 -1.85 0.55
C THR A 69 -12.71 -2.72 -0.12
N LYS A 70 -12.82 -4.02 0.12
CA LYS A 70 -11.90 -5.03 -0.36
C LYS A 70 -12.00 -5.12 -1.89
N CYS A 71 -10.93 -4.75 -2.59
CA CYS A 71 -10.73 -5.08 -4.00
C CYS A 71 -10.26 -6.55 -4.12
N ILE A 72 -11.08 -7.49 -3.64
CA ILE A 72 -10.89 -8.95 -3.78
C ILE A 72 -12.22 -9.65 -3.61
#